data_AF-U5S5R0-F1
#
_entry.id   AF-U5S5R0-F1
#
_cell.length_a   1.000
_cell.length_b   1.000
_cell.length_c   1.000
_cell.angle_alpha   90.00
_cell.angle_beta   90.00
_cell.angle_gamma   90.00
#
_symmetry.space_group_name_H-M   'P 1'
#
loop_
_entity.id
_entity.type
_entity.pdbx_description
1 polymer ?
#
loop_
_entity_poly.entity_id
_entity_poly.type
_entity_poly.pdbx_seq_one_letter_code
_entity_poly.pdbx_strand_id
1 'polypeptide(L)'
;MLRAAMVFYGASAVYPGELNGKHRNIINASDRGHPIVFENVPEGYDDNKKHVLPDNMELFEIGYSIPENREAHRTGPGGVFSAANPTRSRTRQIVAPATQEFLRALGYICEGQTAYPITSGAGAAVMHGSAEGARSSW
;
A
#
# COMPACT_ATOMS: atom_id res chain seq x y z
N MET A 1 11.29 -3.65 -13.78
CA MET A 1 11.61 -4.85 -13.00
C MET A 1 10.63 -5.08 -11.85
N LEU A 2 10.37 -4.09 -10.98
CA LEU A 2 9.41 -4.20 -9.87
C LEU A 2 8.03 -4.76 -10.25
N ARG A 3 7.40 -4.24 -11.31
CA ARG A 3 6.09 -4.73 -11.79
C ARG A 3 6.08 -6.23 -12.05
N ALA A 4 7.13 -6.76 -12.70
CA ALA A 4 7.22 -8.19 -13.01
C ALA A 4 7.39 -9.04 -11.73
N ALA A 5 8.22 -8.59 -10.78
CA ALA A 5 8.39 -9.27 -9.50
C ALA A 5 7.08 -9.33 -8.71
N MET A 6 6.35 -8.21 -8.62
CA MET A 6 5.08 -8.15 -7.89
C MET A 6 3.97 -8.99 -8.54
N VAL A 7 3.93 -9.05 -9.87
CA VAL A 7 3.02 -9.98 -10.58
C VAL A 7 3.36 -11.43 -10.26
N PHE A 8 4.65 -11.77 -10.24
CA PHE A 8 5.12 -13.10 -9.82
C PHE A 8 4.71 -13.43 -8.37
N TYR A 9 4.69 -12.44 -7.47
CA TYR A 9 4.23 -12.63 -6.09
C TYR A 9 2.70 -12.71 -5.93
N GLY A 10 1.92 -12.38 -6.97
CA GLY A 10 0.46 -12.50 -6.97
C GLY A 10 -0.34 -11.20 -7.07
N ALA A 11 0.30 -10.06 -7.39
CA ALA A 11 -0.42 -8.84 -7.72
C ALA A 11 -1.03 -8.93 -9.14
N SER A 12 -2.28 -8.49 -9.31
CA SER A 12 -2.91 -8.41 -10.65
C SER A 12 -2.60 -7.10 -11.37
N ALA A 13 -2.38 -6.03 -10.62
CA ALA A 13 -2.00 -4.72 -11.11
C ALA A 13 -1.04 -4.07 -10.12
N VAL A 14 -0.13 -3.25 -10.63
CA VAL A 14 0.88 -2.54 -9.85
C VAL A 14 0.97 -1.12 -10.38
N TYR A 15 1.06 -0.14 -9.51
CA TYR A 15 1.16 1.27 -9.86
C TYR A 15 2.14 1.95 -8.90
N PRO A 16 3.35 2.28 -9.37
CA PRO A 16 4.24 3.17 -8.63
C PRO A 16 3.80 4.62 -8.84
N GLY A 17 4.02 5.45 -7.83
CA GLY A 17 3.76 6.88 -7.91
C GLY A 17 4.60 7.68 -6.93
N GLU A 18 4.92 8.91 -7.30
CA GLU A 18 5.78 9.78 -6.51
C GLU A 18 5.00 10.39 -5.33
N LEU A 19 5.58 10.34 -4.12
CA LEU A 19 5.08 11.02 -2.93
C LEU A 19 5.72 12.40 -2.79
N ASN A 20 5.32 13.33 -3.66
CA ASN A 20 5.74 14.73 -3.58
C ASN A 20 4.77 15.60 -2.76
N GLY A 21 5.05 16.90 -2.63
CA GLY A 21 4.26 17.84 -1.82
C GLY A 21 2.75 17.87 -2.14
N LYS A 22 2.32 17.48 -3.34
CA LYS A 22 0.89 17.38 -3.71
C LYS A 22 0.22 16.10 -3.20
N HIS A 23 1.01 15.04 -3.01
CA HIS A 23 0.57 13.72 -2.59
C HIS A 23 0.78 13.48 -1.09
N ARG A 24 1.40 14.41 -0.35
CA ARG A 24 1.52 14.28 1.12
C ARG A 24 0.17 14.23 1.85
N ASN A 25 -0.88 14.80 1.26
CA ASN A 25 -2.23 14.81 1.84
C ASN A 25 -2.91 13.42 1.83
N ILE A 26 -2.40 12.43 1.08
CA ILE A 26 -2.91 11.04 1.12
C ILE A 26 -2.20 10.18 2.16
N ILE A 27 -1.15 10.70 2.80
CA ILE A 27 -0.50 10.06 3.93
C ILE A 27 -1.43 10.18 5.14
N ASN A 28 -1.65 9.06 5.81
CA ASN A 28 -2.46 9.01 7.00
C ASN A 28 -1.85 9.88 8.10
N ALA A 29 -2.72 10.50 8.92
CA ALA A 29 -2.27 11.34 10.02
C ALA A 29 -1.43 10.54 11.05
N SER A 30 -1.67 9.24 11.15
CA SER A 30 -0.95 8.34 12.05
C SER A 30 -0.75 6.96 11.44
N ASP A 31 0.31 6.30 11.90
CA ASP A 31 0.59 4.89 11.71
C ASP A 31 0.72 4.24 13.09
N ARG A 32 0.10 3.07 13.29
CA ARG A 32 0.10 2.33 14.58
C ARG A 32 -0.28 3.15 15.84
N GLY A 33 -0.98 4.27 15.68
CA GLY A 33 -1.39 5.15 16.79
C GLY A 33 -0.41 6.30 17.09
N HIS A 34 0.61 6.49 16.26
CA HIS A 34 1.61 7.55 16.38
C HIS A 34 1.62 8.43 15.14
N PRO A 35 1.86 9.75 15.25
CA PRO A 35 1.86 10.65 14.10
C PRO A 35 2.93 10.29 13.07
N ILE A 36 2.57 10.41 11.79
CA ILE A 36 3.53 10.35 10.68
C ILE A 36 4.07 11.76 10.44
N VAL A 37 5.39 11.94 10.49
CA VAL A 37 6.04 13.24 10.33
C VAL A 37 7.17 13.18 9.30
N PHE A 38 7.49 14.32 8.73
CA PHE A 38 8.60 14.48 7.79
C PHE A 38 9.77 15.17 8.50
N GLU A 39 10.94 14.55 8.46
CA GLU A 39 12.16 15.12 9.04
C GLU A 39 13.32 15.01 8.05
N ASN A 40 14.29 15.92 8.16
CA ASN A 40 15.52 15.86 7.37
C ASN A 40 16.47 14.79 7.95
N VAL A 41 16.19 13.53 7.65
CA VAL A 41 16.94 12.36 8.10
C VAL A 41 17.31 11.49 6.89
N PRO A 42 18.46 10.78 6.91
CA PRO A 42 18.88 9.98 5.77
C PRO A 42 17.98 8.76 5.50
N GLU A 43 17.33 8.23 6.55
CA GLU A 43 16.48 7.04 6.50
C GLU A 43 15.25 7.22 7.41
N GLY A 44 14.14 6.59 7.04
CA GLY A 44 12.92 6.58 7.86
C GLY A 44 13.10 5.73 9.12
N TYR A 45 12.32 6.02 10.16
CA TYR A 45 12.34 5.25 11.40
C TYR A 45 11.01 5.33 12.16
N ASP A 46 10.77 4.34 13.03
CA ASP A 46 9.66 4.30 13.97
C ASP A 46 10.24 4.16 15.40
N ASP A 47 9.98 5.14 16.26
CA ASP A 47 10.46 5.17 17.64
C ASP A 47 9.37 4.88 18.69
N ASN A 48 8.20 4.36 18.25
CA ASN A 48 6.98 4.18 19.05
C ASN A 48 6.39 5.48 19.63
N LYS A 49 6.80 6.65 19.13
CA LYS A 49 6.18 7.95 19.45
C LYS A 49 5.79 8.70 18.18
N LYS A 50 6.55 8.51 17.10
CA LYS A 50 6.31 9.05 15.76
C LYS A 50 6.86 8.07 14.72
N HIS A 51 6.25 8.09 13.55
CA HIS A 51 6.76 7.44 12.35
C HIS A 51 7.36 8.53 11.47
N VAL A 52 8.66 8.45 11.18
CA VAL A 52 9.38 9.50 10.46
C VAL A 52 9.67 9.06 9.02
N LEU A 53 9.26 9.89 8.07
CA LEU A 53 9.63 9.77 6.65
C LEU A 53 10.70 10.82 6.31
N PRO A 54 11.72 10.48 5.50
CA PRO A 54 12.72 11.44 5.02
C PRO A 54 12.10 12.57 4.18
N ASP A 55 12.37 13.83 4.54
CA ASP A 55 11.89 15.01 3.81
C ASP A 55 12.83 15.41 2.65
N ASN A 56 14.08 14.98 2.71
CA ASN A 56 15.15 15.32 1.76
C ASN A 56 15.37 14.27 0.67
N MET A 57 14.50 13.27 0.57
CA MET A 57 14.59 12.16 -0.38
C MET A 57 13.34 12.09 -1.26
N GLU A 58 13.50 11.61 -2.49
CA GLU A 58 12.35 11.26 -3.34
C GLU A 58 11.69 9.99 -2.80
N LEU A 59 10.47 10.15 -2.30
CA LEU A 59 9.67 9.04 -1.82
C LEU A 59 8.76 8.53 -2.93
N PHE A 60 8.62 7.21 -3.00
CA PHE A 60 7.72 6.56 -3.93
C PHE A 60 6.73 5.69 -3.17
N GLU A 61 5.47 5.79 -3.54
CA GLU A 61 4.45 4.85 -3.16
C GLU A 61 4.36 3.73 -4.20
N ILE A 62 4.18 2.50 -3.72
CA ILE A 62 3.92 1.34 -4.57
C ILE A 62 2.55 0.78 -4.20
N GLY A 63 1.56 1.11 -5.03
CA GLY A 63 0.25 0.50 -4.92
C GLY A 63 0.10 -0.72 -5.81
N TYR A 64 -0.80 -1.62 -5.42
CA TYR A 64 -1.10 -2.83 -6.16
C TYR A 64 -2.50 -3.34 -5.86
N SER A 65 -3.02 -4.16 -6.75
CA SER A 65 -4.34 -4.79 -6.62
C SER A 65 -4.22 -6.29 -6.49
N ILE A 66 -5.08 -6.86 -5.64
CA ILE A 66 -5.31 -8.30 -5.54
C ILE A 66 -6.79 -8.53 -5.82
N PRO A 67 -7.15 -9.29 -6.86
CA PRO A 67 -8.52 -9.44 -7.27
C PRO A 67 -9.28 -10.32 -6.28
N GLU A 68 -10.52 -9.96 -6.01
CA GLU A 68 -11.46 -10.83 -5.32
C GLU A 68 -12.15 -11.77 -6.31
N ASN A 69 -12.60 -12.94 -5.83
CA ASN A 69 -13.38 -13.86 -6.65
C ASN A 69 -14.76 -13.24 -6.96
N ARG A 70 -14.99 -12.95 -8.26
CA ARG A 70 -16.21 -12.29 -8.74
C ARG A 70 -17.48 -13.10 -8.48
N GLU A 71 -17.45 -14.42 -8.64
CA GLU A 71 -18.63 -15.26 -8.44
C GLU A 71 -18.98 -15.38 -6.96
N ALA A 72 -17.97 -15.48 -6.10
CA ALA A 72 -18.17 -15.46 -4.65
C ALA A 72 -18.68 -14.09 -4.17
N HIS A 73 -18.22 -12.99 -4.76
CA HIS A 73 -18.72 -11.65 -4.44
C HIS A 73 -20.20 -11.49 -4.83
N ARG A 74 -20.62 -12.09 -5.95
CA ARG A 74 -22.00 -12.03 -6.48
C ARG A 74 -23.04 -12.78 -5.65
N THR A 75 -22.64 -13.64 -4.72
CA THR A 75 -23.61 -14.32 -3.85
C THR A 75 -24.33 -13.37 -2.89
N GLY A 76 -23.93 -12.09 -2.85
CA GLY A 76 -24.47 -11.11 -1.93
C GLY A 76 -24.01 -11.35 -0.49
N PRO A 77 -24.49 -10.55 0.47
CA PRO A 77 -24.14 -10.69 1.88
C PRO A 77 -24.43 -12.11 2.39
N GLY A 78 -23.38 -12.87 2.71
CA GLY A 78 -23.50 -14.28 3.08
C GLY A 78 -22.13 -14.93 3.30
N GLY A 79 -22.12 -16.20 3.70
CA GLY A 79 -20.89 -16.90 4.08
C GLY A 79 -19.84 -16.97 2.95
N VAL A 80 -20.29 -17.12 1.70
CA VAL A 80 -19.40 -17.18 0.53
C VAL A 80 -18.73 -15.83 0.25
N PHE A 81 -19.49 -14.74 0.26
CA PHE A 81 -18.96 -13.37 0.20
C PHE A 81 -17.98 -13.09 1.35
N SER A 82 -18.37 -13.44 2.57
CA SER A 82 -17.54 -13.26 3.78
C SER A 82 -16.24 -14.07 3.75
N ALA A 83 -16.18 -15.15 2.96
CA ALA A 83 -14.97 -15.92 2.74
C ALA A 83 -14.09 -15.36 1.61
N ALA A 84 -14.69 -14.76 0.57
CA ALA A 84 -13.94 -14.13 -0.53
C ALA A 84 -13.13 -12.93 -0.05
N ASN A 85 -13.74 -12.06 0.77
CA ASN A 85 -13.12 -10.84 1.27
C ASN A 85 -11.76 -11.06 2.00
N PRO A 86 -11.62 -12.00 2.95
CA PRO A 86 -10.35 -12.26 3.62
C PRO A 86 -9.31 -12.97 2.75
N THR A 87 -9.69 -13.69 1.69
CA THR A 87 -8.71 -14.39 0.84
C THR A 87 -7.74 -13.43 0.14
N ARG A 88 -8.21 -12.27 -0.33
CA ARG A 88 -7.30 -11.26 -0.91
C ARG A 88 -6.31 -10.69 0.12
N SER A 89 -6.76 -10.53 1.36
CA SER A 89 -5.90 -10.08 2.47
C SER A 89 -4.85 -11.12 2.84
N ARG A 90 -5.13 -12.41 2.66
CA ARG A 90 -4.13 -13.49 2.82
C ARG A 90 -3.08 -13.43 1.72
N THR A 91 -3.47 -13.26 0.46
CA THR A 91 -2.51 -13.06 -0.64
C THR A 91 -1.63 -11.82 -0.40
N ARG A 92 -2.19 -10.75 0.18
CA ARG A 92 -1.44 -9.55 0.57
C ARG A 92 -0.29 -9.85 1.53
N GLN A 93 -0.47 -10.80 2.46
CA GLN A 93 0.56 -11.22 3.41
C GLN A 93 1.76 -11.90 2.72
N ILE A 94 1.66 -12.26 1.43
CA ILE A 94 2.76 -12.80 0.64
C ILE A 94 3.36 -11.69 -0.23
N VAL A 95 2.51 -10.98 -0.98
CA VAL A 95 2.94 -9.96 -1.95
C VAL A 95 3.75 -8.84 -1.28
N ALA A 96 3.26 -8.29 -0.17
CA ALA A 96 3.91 -7.16 0.50
C ALA A 96 5.32 -7.47 1.02
N PRO A 97 5.54 -8.51 1.88
CA PRO A 97 6.88 -8.81 2.36
C PRO A 97 7.83 -9.27 1.25
N ALA A 98 7.36 -10.04 0.27
CA ALA A 98 8.19 -10.44 -0.87
C ALA A 98 8.66 -9.22 -1.68
N THR A 99 7.82 -8.21 -1.83
CA THR A 99 8.17 -6.94 -2.49
C THR A 99 9.19 -6.15 -1.69
N GLN A 100 9.06 -6.11 -0.35
CA GLN A 100 10.03 -5.45 0.52
C GLN A 100 11.42 -6.11 0.43
N GLU A 101 11.48 -7.43 0.50
CA GLU A 101 12.76 -8.15 0.35
C GLU A 101 13.36 -7.95 -1.04
N PHE A 102 12.54 -7.94 -2.09
CA PHE A 102 12.99 -7.64 -3.45
C PHE A 102 13.62 -6.23 -3.54
N LEU A 103 12.96 -5.22 -2.97
CA LEU A 103 13.49 -3.85 -2.97
C LEU A 103 14.75 -3.73 -2.12
N ARG A 104 14.80 -4.40 -0.97
CA ARG A 104 15.99 -4.44 -0.10
C ARG A 104 17.17 -5.08 -0.82
N ALA A 105 16.95 -6.16 -1.56
CA ALA A 105 17.98 -6.81 -2.37
C ALA A 105 18.52 -5.91 -3.50
N LEU A 106 17.70 -4.94 -3.97
CA LEU A 106 18.11 -3.91 -4.92
C LEU A 106 18.79 -2.69 -4.26
N GLY A 107 18.90 -2.67 -2.93
CA GLY A 107 19.50 -1.55 -2.18
C GLY A 107 18.52 -0.42 -1.85
N TYR A 108 17.22 -0.62 -2.05
CA TYR A 108 16.20 0.36 -1.65
C TYR A 108 15.65 0.06 -0.26
N ILE A 109 15.30 1.12 0.46
CA ILE A 109 14.51 1.01 1.69
C ILE A 109 13.03 1.02 1.29
N CYS A 110 12.32 -0.03 1.68
CA CYS A 110 10.88 -0.11 1.53
C CYS A 110 10.24 -0.08 2.90
N GLU A 111 9.63 1.05 3.23
CA GLU A 111 8.82 1.20 4.44
C GLU A 111 7.54 0.37 4.29
N GLY A 112 7.50 -0.80 4.90
CA GLY A 112 6.27 -1.58 5.05
C GLY A 112 6.48 -2.75 6.03
N GLN A 113 5.47 -3.43 6.56
CA GLN A 113 4.02 -3.34 6.41
C GLN A 113 3.44 -3.15 7.84
N THR A 114 2.50 -2.24 8.02
CA THR A 114 1.64 -2.22 9.22
C THR A 114 0.26 -2.73 8.86
N ALA A 115 -0.57 -3.07 9.84
CA ALA A 115 -1.96 -3.48 9.59
C ALA A 115 -2.72 -2.43 8.76
N TYR A 116 -2.25 -1.18 8.81
CA TYR A 116 -2.76 -0.03 8.09
C TYR A 116 -1.66 0.57 7.19
N PRO A 117 -1.91 0.78 5.90
CA PRO A 117 -0.93 1.42 5.03
C PRO A 117 -0.62 2.85 5.48
N ILE A 118 0.59 3.34 5.23
CA ILE A 118 1.01 4.74 5.48
C ILE A 118 0.12 5.71 4.69
N THR A 119 -0.35 5.29 3.52
CA THR A 119 -1.22 6.03 2.62
C THR A 119 -2.63 5.45 2.59
N SER A 120 -3.63 6.28 2.28
CA SER A 120 -4.98 5.79 1.98
C SER A 120 -4.96 4.97 0.68
N GLY A 121 -5.26 3.67 0.75
CA GLY A 121 -5.19 2.78 -0.43
C GLY A 121 -6.11 3.21 -1.58
N ALA A 122 -7.32 3.72 -1.28
CA ALA A 122 -8.22 4.25 -2.30
C ALA A 122 -7.75 5.61 -2.84
N GLY A 123 -7.30 6.51 -1.96
CA GLY A 123 -6.77 7.82 -2.37
C GLY A 123 -5.54 7.69 -3.26
N ALA A 124 -4.61 6.82 -2.88
CA ALA A 124 -3.43 6.50 -3.67
C ALA A 124 -3.76 5.90 -5.04
N ALA A 125 -4.72 4.96 -5.10
CA ALA A 125 -5.13 4.35 -6.36
C ALA A 125 -5.68 5.39 -7.35
N VAL A 126 -6.43 6.38 -6.85
CA VAL A 126 -6.97 7.47 -7.68
C VAL A 126 -5.87 8.43 -8.11
N MET A 127 -5.03 8.89 -7.18
CA MET A 127 -3.97 9.87 -7.48
C MET A 127 -2.95 9.34 -8.48
N HIS A 128 -2.61 8.05 -8.39
CA HIS A 128 -1.65 7.41 -9.30
C HIS A 128 -2.30 6.83 -10.56
N GLY A 129 -3.57 7.11 -10.81
CA GLY A 129 -4.28 6.74 -12.04
C GLY A 129 -4.56 5.25 -12.20
N SER A 130 -4.54 4.47 -11.12
CA SER A 130 -4.89 3.04 -11.15
C SER A 130 -6.38 2.77 -11.05
N ALA A 131 -7.14 3.72 -10.51
CA ALA A 131 -8.58 3.63 -10.33
C ALA A 131 -9.23 5.01 -10.41
N GLU A 132 -10.56 5.03 -10.49
CA GLU A 132 -11.36 6.24 -10.39
C GLU A 132 -12.25 6.19 -9.14
N GLY A 133 -12.58 7.35 -8.60
CA GLY A 133 -13.54 7.45 -7.50
C GLY A 133 -14.93 7.03 -7.98
N ALA A 134 -15.50 5.99 -7.37
CA ALA A 134 -16.84 5.53 -7.68
C ALA A 134 -17.87 6.11 -6.69
N ARG A 135 -19.14 6.26 -7.09
CA ARG A 135 -20.21 6.71 -6.18
C ARG A 135 -20.30 5.88 -4.89
N SER A 136 -19.96 4.60 -4.96
CA SER A 136 -19.99 3.67 -3.83
C SER A 136 -18.72 3.72 -2.95
N SER A 137 -17.79 4.65 -3.21
CA SER A 137 -16.68 4.91 -2.28
C SER A 137 -17.22 5.66 -1.07
N TRP A 138 -17.21 5.00 0.08
CA TRP A 138 -17.51 5.59 1.38
C TRP A 138 -16.34 6.41 1.88
#